data_AF-A0A370HIN4-F1
#
_entry.id   AF-A0A370HIN4-F1
#
_cell.length_a   1.000
_cell.length_b   1.000
_cell.length_c   1.000
_cell.angle_alpha   90.00
_cell.angle_beta   90.00
_cell.angle_gamma   90.00
#
_symmetry.space_group_name_H-M   'P 1'
#
loop_
_entity.id
_entity.type
_entity.pdbx_description
1 polymer ?
#
loop_
_entity_poly.entity_id
_entity_poly.type
_entity_poly.pdbx_seq_one_letter_code
_entity_poly.pdbx_strand_id
1 'polypeptide(L)' 'MEDWQGRTREPITEERLEKALNVLAEIVREHGPAHAPLLESMEQELATFRRLRQTIGENNAKAQPPGLAHKAA' A
#
# COMPACT_ATOMS: atom_id res chain seq x y z
N MET A 1 8.65 -11.96 -27.96
CA MET A 1 8.00 -11.27 -26.83
C MET A 1 8.18 -12.19 -25.64
N GLU A 2 9.11 -11.88 -24.73
CA GLU A 2 9.38 -12.76 -23.58
C GLU A 2 8.25 -12.63 -22.57
N ASP A 3 7.52 -13.74 -22.44
CA ASP A 3 6.44 -13.95 -21.50
C ASP A 3 6.94 -13.82 -20.05
N TRP A 4 6.52 -12.74 -19.37
CA TRP A 4 6.68 -12.51 -17.93
C TRP A 4 5.79 -13.46 -17.09
N GLN A 5 5.64 -14.73 -17.50
CA GLN A 5 4.63 -15.68 -17.01
C GLN A 5 5.11 -16.60 -15.87
N GLY A 6 6.16 -16.25 -15.14
CA GLY A 6 6.81 -17.20 -14.21
C GLY A 6 6.77 -16.87 -12.71
N ARG A 7 6.49 -15.64 -12.30
CA ARG A 7 6.47 -15.31 -10.87
C ARG A 7 5.04 -15.32 -10.38
N THR A 8 4.71 -16.25 -9.49
CA THR A 8 3.58 -16.14 -8.57
C THR A 8 3.53 -14.68 -8.14
N ARG A 9 2.54 -13.92 -8.61
CA ARG A 9 2.41 -12.50 -8.31
C ARG A 9 2.12 -12.43 -6.82
N GLU A 10 3.17 -12.34 -6.02
CA GLU A 10 3.03 -12.03 -4.62
C GLU A 10 2.21 -10.74 -4.52
N PRO A 11 1.25 -10.67 -3.60
CA PRO A 11 0.49 -9.45 -3.37
C PRO A 11 1.49 -8.30 -3.16
N ILE A 12 1.27 -7.18 -3.84
CA ILE A 12 2.11 -6.00 -3.64
C ILE A 12 1.92 -5.56 -2.19
N THR A 13 3.00 -5.63 -1.40
CA THR A 13 3.01 -5.13 -0.02
C THR A 13 3.28 -3.63 0.00
N GLU A 14 2.83 -2.95 1.06
CA GLU A 14 3.12 -1.52 1.26
C GLU A 14 4.62 -1.25 1.26
N GLU A 15 5.40 -2.07 1.95
CA GLU A 15 6.87 -1.98 1.98
C GLU A 15 7.48 -2.05 0.57
N ARG A 16 6.94 -2.90 -0.31
CA ARG A 16 7.40 -3.03 -1.69
C ARG A 16 7.07 -1.79 -2.51
N LEU A 17 5.92 -1.16 -2.25
CA LEU A 17 5.52 0.09 -2.88
C LEU A 17 6.36 1.27 -2.40
N GLU A 18 6.66 1.34 -1.11
CA GLU A 18 7.56 2.35 -0.51
C GLU A 18 8.98 2.26 -1.10
N LYS A 19 9.52 1.05 -1.24
CA LYS A 19 10.82 0.84 -1.90
C LYS A 19 10.81 1.31 -3.36
N ALA A 20 9.72 1.06 -4.09
CA ALA A 20 9.58 1.51 -5.47
C ALA A 20 9.55 3.04 -5.57
N LEU A 21 8.83 3.71 -4.66
CA LEU A 21 8.80 5.17 -4.56
C LEU A 21 10.17 5.77 -4.27
N ASN A 22 10.94 5.16 -3.36
CA ASN A 22 12.30 5.62 -3.07
C ASN A 22 13.19 5.57 -4.32
N VAL A 23 13.14 4.47 -5.08
CA VAL A 23 13.90 4.37 -6.35
C VAL A 23 13.45 5.43 -7.34
N LEU A 24 12.15 5.68 -7.44
CA LEU A 24 11.61 6.67 -8.36
C LEU A 24 11.99 8.11 -7.96
N ALA A 25 12.04 8.40 -6.66
CA ALA A 25 12.51 9.68 -6.13
C ALA A 25 14.00 9.92 -6.45
N GLU A 26 14.83 8.87 -6.35
CA GLU A 26 16.23 8.92 -6.78
C GLU A 26 16.35 9.19 -8.28
N ILE A 27 15.52 8.57 -9.12
CA ILE A 27 15.49 8.82 -10.56
C ILE A 27 15.09 10.27 -10.86
N VAL A 28 14.08 10.82 -10.18
CA VAL A 28 13.69 12.23 -10.33
C VAL A 28 14.85 13.15 -9.94
N ARG A 29 15.55 12.83 -8.86
CA ARG A 29 16.72 13.59 -8.36
C ARG A 29 17.86 13.58 -9.37
N GLU A 30 18.14 12.44 -10.01
CA GLU A 30 19.30 12.24 -10.88
C GLU A 30 19.04 12.58 -12.35
N HIS A 31 17.82 12.39 -12.84
CA HIS A 31 17.47 12.53 -14.27
C HIS A 31 16.52 13.70 -14.54
N GLY A 32 16.08 14.38 -13.48
CA GLY A 32 15.36 15.64 -13.56
C GLY A 32 13.83 15.49 -13.53
N PRO A 33 13.12 16.63 -13.61
CA PRO A 33 11.70 16.73 -13.28
C PRO A 33 10.77 16.03 -14.28
N ALA A 34 11.28 15.50 -15.39
CA ALA A 34 10.49 14.73 -16.35
C ALA A 34 9.84 13.49 -15.73
N HIS A 35 10.42 12.96 -14.65
CA HIS A 35 9.89 11.79 -13.92
C HIS A 35 8.97 12.18 -12.74
N ALA A 36 8.86 13.48 -12.42
CA ALA A 36 8.06 13.97 -11.29
C ALA A 36 6.56 13.60 -11.39
N PRO A 37 5.89 13.66 -12.57
CA PRO A 37 4.48 13.28 -12.66
C PRO A 37 4.21 11.82 -12.29
N LEU A 38 5.16 10.93 -12.60
CA LEU A 38 5.06 9.52 -12.25
C LEU A 38 5.24 9.33 -10.73
N LEU A 39 6.17 10.06 -10.12
CA LEU A 39 6.40 10.05 -8.67
C LEU A 39 5.15 10.50 -7.92
N GLU A 40 4.59 11.65 -8.28
CA GLU A 40 3.37 12.18 -7.66
C GLU A 40 2.19 11.21 -7.78
N SER A 41 2.03 10.58 -8.94
CA SER A 41 0.95 9.61 -9.16
C SER A 41 1.10 8.39 -8.24
N MET A 42 2.32 7.86 -8.10
CA MET A 42 2.58 6.72 -7.22
C MET A 42 2.42 7.08 -5.73
N GLU A 43 2.77 8.31 -5.33
CA GLU A 43 2.54 8.80 -3.97
C GLU A 43 1.04 8.89 -3.64
N GLN A 44 0.23 9.36 -4.60
CA GLN A 44 -1.23 9.41 -4.48
C GLN A 44 -1.84 8.01 -4.36
N GLU A 45 -1.36 7.03 -5.14
CA GLU A 45 -1.80 5.64 -5.02
C GLU A 45 -1.46 5.04 -3.66
N LEU A 46 -0.26 5.29 -3.13
CA LEU A 46 0.12 4.84 -1.79
C LEU A 46 -0.75 5.50 -0.71
N ALA A 47 -1.01 6.80 -0.82
CA ALA A 47 -1.89 7.51 0.10
C ALA A 47 -3.32 6.95 0.07
N THR A 48 -3.83 6.63 -1.13
CA THR A 48 -5.15 6.01 -1.33
C THR A 48 -5.18 4.61 -0.72
N PHE A 49 -4.14 3.80 -0.94
CA PHE A 49 -4.02 2.47 -0.35
C PHE A 49 -4.02 2.52 1.18
N ARG A 50 -3.25 3.43 1.78
CA ARG A 50 -3.22 3.65 3.24
C ARG A 50 -4.58 4.05 3.80
N ARG A 51 -5.29 4.97 3.13
CA ARG A 51 -6.65 5.37 3.51
C ARG A 51 -7.64 4.20 3.45
N LEU A 52 -7.63 3.44 2.35
CA LEU A 52 -8.48 2.26 2.20
C LEU A 52 -8.19 1.21 3.28
N ARG A 53 -6.92 0.97 3.61
CA ARG A 53 -6.55 0.05 4.70
C ARG A 53 -7.05 0.53 6.06
N GLN A 54 -6.98 1.84 6.35
CA GLN A 54 -7.53 2.40 7.57
C GLN A 54 -9.05 2.21 7.64
N THR A 55 -9.78 2.52 6.57
CA THR A 55 -11.25 2.34 6.53
C THR A 55 -11.66 0.87 6.66
N ILE A 56 -10.93 -0.06 6.03
CA ILE A 56 -11.19 -1.51 6.16
C ILE A 56 -10.81 -2.02 7.56
N GLY A 57 -9.71 -1.54 8.13
CA GLY A 57 -9.29 -1.86 9.50
C GLY A 57 -10.28 -1.35 10.55
N GLU A 58 -10.84 -0.15 10.35
CA GLU A 58 -11.89 0.45 11.18
C GLU A 58 -13.22 -0.32 11.10
N ASN A 59 -13.58 -0.82 9.90
CA ASN A 59 -14.78 -1.64 9.72
C ASN A 59 -14.65 -3.02 10.41
N ASN A 60 -13.46 -3.61 10.46
CA ASN A 60 -13.21 -4.83 11.22
C ASN A 60 -13.23 -4.59 12.74
N ALA A 61 -12.76 -3.43 13.23
CA ALA A 61 -12.81 -3.08 14.65
C ALA A 61 -14.24 -2.78 15.14
N LYS A 62 -15.12 -2.23 14.29
CA LYS A 62 -16.54 -2.01 14.61
C LYS A 62 -17.41 -3.27 14.48
N ALA A 63 -16.91 -4.34 13.87
CA ALA A 63 -17.60 -5.62 13.75
C ALA A 63 -17.45 -6.53 14.98
N GLN A 64 -16.76 -6.09 16.04
CA GLN A 64 -16.73 -6.80 17.32
C GLN A 64 -17.93 -6.36 18.17
N PRO A 65 -18.95 -7.22 18.41
CA PRO A 65 -20.10 -6.86 19.23
C PRO A 65 -19.65 -6.62 20.69
N PRO A 66 -20.23 -5.63 21.39
CA PRO A 66 -19.93 -5.43 22.80
C PRO A 66 -20.65 -6.52 23.59
N GLY A 67 -19.87 -7.33 24.28
CA GLY A 67 -20.39 -8.17 25.35
C GLY A 67 -20.19 -9.65 25.10
N LEU A 68 -19.26 -10.21 25.86
CA LEU A 68 -19.45 -11.44 26.64
C LEU A 68 -18.47 -11.35 27.81
N ALA A 69 -18.80 -10.46 28.75
CA ALA A 69 -18.27 -10.55 30.11
C ALA A 69 -18.89 -11.81 30.76
N HIS A 70 -18.30 -12.97 30.51
CA HIS A 70 -18.63 -14.16 31.29
C HIS A 70 -17.91 -14.08 32.63
N LYS A 71 -18.62 -13.48 33.60
CA LYS A 71 -18.58 -13.89 35.00
C LYS A 71 -18.94 -15.38 35.08
N ALA A 72 -18.06 -16.19 35.66
CA ALA A 72 -18.37 -17.43 36.41
C ALA A 72 -17.04 -17.84 37.06
N ALA A 73 -16.85 -17.63 38.36
CA ALA A 73 -17.41 -18.35 39.51
C ALA A 73 -16.32 -19.26 40.08
#